data_AF-A0A0B7IE23-F1
#
_entry.id   AF-A0A0B7IE23-F1
#
_cell.length_a   1.000
_cell.length_b   1.000
_cell.length_c   1.000
_cell.angle_alpha   90.00
_cell.angle_beta   90.00
_cell.angle_gamma   90.00
#
_symmetry.space_group_name_H-M   'P 1'
#
loop_
_entity.id
_entity.type
_entity.pdbx_description
1 polymer ?
#
loop_
_entity_poly.entity_id
_entity_poly.type
_entity_poly.pdbx_seq_one_letter_code
_entity_poly.pdbx_strand_id
1 'polypeptide(L)'
;MAQSKNNIVTHGLSGKVGDILVFSQRNGKTIVSKAPKKRKGEDSEKQKQQQAKFQQAVLYGKAVLADDNQKALYETTGKKAYNVAVADLLNAPKIESINVSNYKGNAGDTIIIRATDDFKVVSVRVIIQNADGSLFEEGEAVLQGIDWIYTATAQNPDLSGDKIIIQASDIPANVTEKTEILK
;
A
#
# COMPACT_ATOMS: atom_id res chain seq x y z
N MET A 1 11.66 25.60 9.90
CA MET A 1 11.28 25.50 11.33
C MET A 1 12.50 25.87 12.15
N ALA A 2 12.33 26.71 13.18
CA ALA A 2 13.43 27.08 14.08
C ALA A 2 13.33 26.25 15.36
N GLN A 3 14.48 25.80 15.86
CA GLN A 3 14.57 25.07 17.13
C GLN A 3 15.06 26.04 18.21
N SER A 4 14.37 26.06 19.35
CA SER A 4 14.82 26.80 20.53
C SER A 4 15.63 25.86 21.42
N LYS A 5 16.94 26.10 21.57
CA LYS A 5 17.83 25.29 22.39
C LYS A 5 18.26 26.10 23.62
N ASN A 6 18.16 25.51 24.81
CA ASN A 6 18.60 26.10 26.08
C ASN A 6 18.02 27.49 26.40
N ASN A 7 16.83 27.79 25.88
CA ASN A 7 16.17 29.08 26.09
C ASN A 7 15.16 28.97 27.24
N ILE A 8 15.53 29.49 28.40
CA ILE A 8 14.75 29.50 29.64
C ILE A 8 13.35 30.13 29.48
N VAL A 9 13.20 31.08 28.55
CA VAL A 9 11.95 31.84 28.35
C VAL A 9 10.94 31.07 27.49
N THR A 10 11.42 30.27 26.54
CA THR A 10 10.55 29.58 25.57
C THR A 10 10.50 28.07 25.77
N HIS A 11 11.35 27.52 26.63
CA HIS A 11 11.39 26.11 26.96
C HIS A 11 10.06 25.65 27.56
N GLY A 12 9.55 24.51 27.07
CA GLY A 12 8.30 23.92 27.56
C GLY A 12 7.02 24.57 27.02
N LEU A 13 7.10 25.72 26.32
CA LEU A 13 5.91 26.35 25.73
C LEU A 13 5.26 25.45 24.69
N SER A 14 3.92 25.44 24.66
CA SER A 14 3.13 24.75 23.66
C SER A 14 1.88 25.56 23.32
N GLY A 15 1.32 25.35 22.13
CA GLY A 15 0.12 26.03 21.68
C GLY A 15 0.40 27.27 20.83
N LYS A 16 -0.69 27.96 20.49
CA LYS A 16 -0.70 29.09 19.55
C LYS A 16 -0.56 30.40 20.31
N VAL A 17 0.36 31.26 19.88
CA VAL A 17 0.56 32.61 20.42
C VAL A 17 0.13 33.62 19.36
N GLY A 18 -1.07 34.19 19.56
CA GLY A 18 -1.74 35.03 18.58
C GLY A 18 -1.84 34.36 17.20
N ASP A 19 -1.88 35.14 16.12
CA ASP A 19 -1.86 34.61 14.74
C ASP A 19 -0.45 34.58 14.12
N ILE A 20 0.59 34.54 14.97
CA ILE A 20 1.97 34.72 14.55
C ILE A 20 2.75 33.42 14.69
N LEU A 21 2.71 32.77 15.86
CA LEU A 21 3.56 31.63 16.18
C LEU A 21 2.78 30.48 16.81
N VAL A 22 3.30 29.26 16.61
CA VAL A 22 2.88 28.05 17.30
C VAL A 22 4.12 27.38 17.88
N PHE A 23 4.06 27.10 19.18
CA PHE A 23 5.04 26.30 19.89
C PHE A 23 4.54 24.85 19.95
N SER A 24 5.42 23.90 19.67
CA SER A 24 5.11 22.47 19.78
C SER A 24 6.29 21.72 20.40
N GLN A 25 5.99 20.67 21.15
CA GLN A 25 7.00 19.80 21.76
C GLN A 25 7.12 18.51 20.93
N ARG A 26 8.34 18.15 20.54
CA ARG A 26 8.64 16.85 19.90
C ARG A 26 9.92 16.28 20.50
N ASN A 27 9.83 15.08 21.08
CA ASN A 27 10.96 14.38 21.70
C ASN A 27 11.75 15.28 22.67
N GLY A 28 11.04 16.02 23.55
CA GLY A 28 11.63 16.94 24.53
C GLY A 28 12.19 18.25 23.96
N LYS A 29 12.04 18.51 22.66
CA LYS A 29 12.50 19.74 22.00
C LYS A 29 11.34 20.68 21.72
N THR A 30 11.53 21.97 22.03
CA THR A 30 10.59 23.02 21.67
C THR A 30 10.84 23.52 20.25
N ILE A 31 9.84 23.35 19.38
CA ILE A 31 9.85 23.76 17.98
C ILE A 31 8.94 24.96 17.81
N VAL A 32 9.45 26.00 17.13
CA VAL A 32 8.70 27.21 16.82
C VAL A 32 8.40 27.26 15.32
N SER A 33 7.12 27.45 14.99
CA SER A 33 6.64 27.60 13.62
C SER A 33 5.73 28.81 13.50
N LYS A 34 5.59 29.34 12.28
CA LYS A 34 4.59 30.36 11.98
C LYS A 34 3.19 29.76 12.14
N ALA A 35 2.26 30.56 12.67
CA ALA A 35 0.88 30.12 12.78
C ALA A 35 0.31 29.78 11.39
N PRO A 36 -0.41 28.64 11.26
CA PRO A 36 -1.02 28.25 9.99
C PRO A 36 -2.07 29.29 9.59
N LYS A 37 -2.03 29.70 8.32
CA LYS A 37 -3.06 30.56 7.73
C LYS A 37 -4.22 29.68 7.24
N LYS A 38 -5.44 30.21 7.32
CA LYS A 38 -6.59 29.57 6.64
C LYS A 38 -6.24 29.42 5.16
N ARG A 39 -6.44 28.21 4.64
CA ARG A 39 -6.26 27.93 3.22
C ARG A 39 -7.28 28.74 2.42
N LYS A 40 -6.85 29.29 1.28
CA LYS A 40 -7.72 29.92 0.31
C LYS A 40 -7.97 28.95 -0.85
N GLY A 41 -9.23 28.80 -1.26
CA GLY A 41 -9.65 27.93 -2.36
C GLY A 41 -10.12 26.55 -1.93
N GLU A 42 -10.78 25.86 -2.86
CA GLU A 42 -11.27 24.49 -2.67
C GLU A 42 -10.15 23.45 -2.77
N ASP A 43 -10.41 22.26 -2.25
CA ASP A 43 -9.50 21.13 -2.38
C ASP A 43 -9.47 20.61 -3.81
N SER A 44 -8.28 20.27 -4.29
CA SER A 44 -8.12 19.60 -5.59
C SER A 44 -8.70 18.19 -5.53
N GLU A 45 -9.00 17.60 -6.68
CA GLU A 45 -9.52 16.23 -6.76
C GLU A 45 -8.60 15.23 -6.06
N LYS A 46 -7.29 15.33 -6.29
CA LYS A 46 -6.30 14.49 -5.59
C LYS A 46 -6.34 14.65 -4.07
N GLN A 47 -6.61 15.85 -3.58
CA GLN A 47 -6.75 16.09 -2.13
C GLN A 47 -8.04 15.51 -1.58
N LYS A 48 -9.16 15.64 -2.30
CA LYS A 48 -10.44 15.02 -1.93
C LYS A 48 -10.31 13.50 -1.88
N GLN A 49 -9.65 12.90 -2.88
CA GLN A 49 -9.35 11.46 -2.93
C GLN A 49 -8.48 11.03 -1.74
N GLN A 50 -7.41 11.78 -1.44
CA GLN A 50 -6.54 11.47 -0.30
C GLN A 50 -7.28 11.57 1.03
N GLN A 51 -8.16 12.56 1.20
CA GLN A 51 -8.99 12.70 2.40
C GLN A 51 -9.97 11.53 2.54
N ALA A 52 -10.63 11.13 1.46
CA ALA A 52 -11.53 9.98 1.45
C ALA A 52 -10.78 8.68 1.80
N LYS A 53 -9.60 8.44 1.19
CA LYS A 53 -8.75 7.29 1.51
C LYS A 53 -8.31 7.30 2.99
N PHE A 54 -7.94 8.46 3.52
CA PHE A 54 -7.58 8.60 4.92
C PHE A 54 -8.75 8.34 5.87
N GLN A 55 -9.96 8.78 5.53
CA GLN A 55 -11.16 8.47 6.31
C GLN A 55 -11.42 6.96 6.35
N GLN A 56 -11.30 6.26 5.22
CA GLN A 56 -11.41 4.80 5.15
C GLN A 56 -10.35 4.13 6.04
N ALA A 57 -9.10 4.60 6.00
CA ALA A 57 -8.02 4.03 6.81
C ALA A 57 -8.28 4.19 8.32
N VAL A 58 -8.82 5.34 8.73
CA VAL A 58 -9.20 5.58 10.13
C VAL A 58 -10.33 4.64 10.57
N LEU A 59 -11.33 4.41 9.72
CA LEU A 59 -12.42 3.47 10.01
C LEU A 59 -11.90 2.03 10.11
N TYR A 60 -11.05 1.63 9.17
CA TYR A 60 -10.41 0.31 9.17
C TYR A 60 -9.57 0.08 10.42
N GLY A 61 -8.69 1.03 10.78
CA GLY A 61 -7.89 0.91 12.00
C GLY A 61 -8.76 0.79 13.27
N LYS A 62 -9.92 1.45 13.31
CA LYS A 62 -10.87 1.27 14.42
C LYS A 62 -11.55 -0.10 14.42
N ALA A 63 -11.90 -0.62 13.24
CA ALA A 63 -12.47 -1.95 13.10
C ALA A 63 -11.48 -3.03 13.54
N VAL A 64 -10.22 -2.93 13.10
CA VAL A 64 -9.12 -3.82 13.53
C VAL A 64 -8.94 -3.80 15.04
N LEU A 65 -9.06 -2.64 15.70
CA LEU A 65 -8.98 -2.57 17.16
C LEU A 65 -10.17 -3.22 17.89
N ALA A 66 -11.33 -3.32 17.24
CA ALA A 66 -12.53 -3.90 17.82
C ALA A 66 -12.55 -5.43 17.71
N ASP A 67 -11.76 -6.01 16.82
CA ASP A 67 -11.58 -7.46 16.65
C ASP A 67 -10.23 -7.90 17.22
N ASP A 68 -10.26 -8.71 18.27
CA ASP A 68 -9.04 -9.18 18.95
C ASP A 68 -8.13 -10.02 18.04
N ASN A 69 -8.68 -10.76 17.07
CA ASN A 69 -7.88 -11.56 16.14
C ASN A 69 -7.14 -10.68 15.14
N GLN A 70 -7.83 -9.68 14.59
CA GLN A 70 -7.19 -8.73 13.68
C GLN A 70 -6.18 -7.85 14.43
N LYS A 71 -6.53 -7.38 15.63
CA LYS A 71 -5.63 -6.60 16.47
C LYS A 71 -4.34 -7.35 16.74
N ALA A 72 -4.42 -8.63 17.13
CA ALA A 72 -3.25 -9.46 17.40
C ALA A 72 -2.30 -9.58 16.18
N LEU A 73 -2.85 -9.55 14.96
CA LEU A 73 -2.04 -9.58 13.74
C LEU A 73 -1.15 -8.33 13.61
N TYR A 74 -1.68 -7.16 13.96
CA TYR A 74 -0.99 -5.87 13.84
C TYR A 74 -0.19 -5.47 15.09
N GLU A 75 -0.18 -6.30 16.13
CA GLU A 75 0.62 -6.05 17.33
C GLU A 75 2.11 -6.21 17.03
N THR A 76 2.82 -5.08 17.02
CA THR A 76 4.25 -5.01 16.73
C THR A 76 4.99 -4.28 17.84
N THR A 77 6.25 -4.62 18.06
CA THR A 77 7.06 -3.96 19.09
C THR A 77 7.31 -2.50 18.69
N GLY A 78 6.92 -1.56 19.55
CA GLY A 78 7.21 -0.13 19.38
C GLY A 78 6.21 0.67 18.53
N LYS A 79 5.15 0.05 18.00
CA LYS A 79 4.04 0.76 17.33
C LYS A 79 2.70 0.26 17.85
N LYS A 80 1.69 1.14 17.85
CA LYS A 80 0.32 0.74 18.18
C LYS A 80 -0.29 -0.01 16.99
N ALA A 81 -0.99 -1.12 17.23
CA ALA A 81 -1.68 -1.91 16.20
C ALA A 81 -2.54 -1.04 15.28
N TYR A 82 -3.28 -0.08 15.86
CA TYR A 82 -4.03 0.93 15.12
C TYR A 82 -3.20 1.67 14.05
N ASN A 83 -2.01 2.14 14.40
CA ASN A 83 -1.18 2.89 13.47
C ASN A 83 -0.63 2.01 12.35
N VAL A 84 -0.38 0.72 12.63
CA VAL A 84 0.08 -0.24 11.62
C VAL A 84 -1.06 -0.55 10.64
N ALA A 85 -2.26 -0.86 11.14
CA ALA A 85 -3.44 -1.09 10.30
C ALA A 85 -3.84 0.11 9.44
N VAL A 86 -3.72 1.33 9.99
CA VAL A 86 -3.95 2.57 9.21
C VAL A 86 -2.90 2.71 8.11
N ALA A 87 -1.64 2.39 8.38
CA ALA A 87 -0.58 2.46 7.37
C ALA A 87 -0.79 1.41 6.27
N ASP A 88 -1.13 0.19 6.65
CA ASP A 88 -1.42 -0.93 5.76
C ASP A 88 -2.53 -0.56 4.76
N LEU A 89 -3.69 -0.06 5.23
CA LEU A 89 -4.75 0.35 4.30
C LEU A 89 -4.33 1.50 3.36
N LEU A 90 -3.44 2.38 3.79
CA LEU A 90 -2.97 3.49 2.97
C LEU A 90 -1.99 3.07 1.89
N ASN A 91 -1.28 1.95 2.07
CA ASN A 91 -0.22 1.49 1.19
C ASN A 91 -0.65 0.19 0.51
N ALA A 92 -0.96 0.27 -0.78
CA ALA A 92 -1.26 -0.93 -1.54
C ALA A 92 0.02 -1.76 -1.80
N PRO A 93 -0.10 -3.07 -2.02
CA PRO A 93 1.03 -3.94 -2.35
C PRO A 93 1.68 -3.49 -3.67
N LYS A 94 2.93 -3.89 -3.90
CA LYS A 94 3.69 -3.55 -5.11
C LYS A 94 4.13 -4.79 -5.84
N ILE A 95 3.98 -4.79 -7.17
CA ILE A 95 4.48 -5.84 -8.04
C ILE A 95 5.86 -5.42 -8.56
N GLU A 96 6.90 -5.97 -7.95
CA GLU A 96 8.30 -5.66 -8.24
C GLU A 96 8.70 -6.21 -9.62
N SER A 97 8.47 -7.51 -9.85
CA SER A 97 8.86 -8.18 -11.08
C SER A 97 7.87 -9.27 -11.49
N ILE A 98 7.74 -9.46 -12.81
CA ILE A 98 6.99 -10.55 -13.43
C ILE A 98 7.98 -11.26 -14.35
N ASN A 99 8.24 -12.54 -14.11
CA ASN A 99 9.12 -13.37 -14.93
C ASN A 99 8.28 -14.44 -15.65
N VAL A 100 8.19 -14.26 -16.97
CA VAL A 100 7.43 -15.10 -17.89
C VAL A 100 8.33 -16.01 -18.73
N SER A 101 9.63 -16.09 -18.41
CA SER A 101 10.62 -16.79 -19.25
C SER A 101 10.30 -18.29 -19.41
N ASN A 102 9.71 -18.89 -18.38
CA ASN A 102 9.31 -20.29 -18.34
C ASN A 102 7.90 -20.52 -18.88
N TYR A 103 7.17 -19.47 -19.28
CA TYR A 103 5.87 -19.58 -19.90
C TYR A 103 6.03 -19.68 -21.43
N LYS A 104 5.79 -20.88 -21.96
CA LYS A 104 5.86 -21.24 -23.38
C LYS A 104 4.51 -21.76 -23.91
N GLY A 105 3.42 -21.52 -23.17
CA GLY A 105 2.07 -21.89 -23.56
C GLY A 105 1.75 -23.37 -23.35
N ASN A 106 2.54 -24.10 -22.57
CA ASN A 106 2.22 -25.49 -22.21
C ASN A 106 1.58 -25.54 -20.83
N ALA A 107 0.66 -26.48 -20.63
CA ALA A 107 0.18 -26.81 -19.30
C ALA A 107 1.38 -27.26 -18.42
N GLY A 108 1.47 -26.71 -17.21
CA GLY A 108 2.59 -26.92 -16.30
C GLY A 108 3.67 -25.83 -16.36
N ASP A 109 3.65 -24.96 -17.37
CA ASP A 109 4.57 -23.82 -17.43
C ASP A 109 4.34 -22.84 -16.28
N THR A 110 5.39 -22.14 -15.85
CA THR A 110 5.34 -21.29 -14.65
C THR A 110 5.53 -19.81 -14.97
N ILE A 111 4.76 -18.96 -14.29
CA ILE A 111 4.98 -17.51 -14.21
C ILE A 111 5.39 -17.18 -12.78
N ILE A 112 6.53 -16.51 -12.60
CA ILE A 112 7.09 -16.17 -11.30
C ILE A 112 6.87 -14.68 -11.05
N ILE A 113 6.18 -14.34 -9.97
CA ILE A 113 5.85 -12.97 -9.59
C ILE A 113 6.51 -12.64 -8.25
N ARG A 114 7.14 -11.46 -8.17
CA ARG A 114 7.59 -10.89 -6.90
C ARG A 114 6.67 -9.73 -6.53
N ALA A 115 5.91 -9.92 -5.46
CA ALA A 115 5.06 -8.88 -4.88
C ALA A 115 5.47 -8.61 -3.43
N THR A 116 5.55 -7.34 -3.07
CA THR A 116 5.96 -6.87 -1.74
C THR A 116 4.87 -5.99 -1.15
N ASP A 117 4.79 -5.96 0.16
CA ASP A 117 3.90 -5.06 0.88
C ASP A 117 4.56 -4.61 2.19
N ASP A 118 4.13 -3.49 2.75
CA ASP A 118 4.68 -3.00 4.02
C ASP A 118 4.20 -3.82 5.23
N PHE A 119 3.11 -4.58 5.06
CA PHE A 119 2.63 -5.54 6.03
C PHE A 119 2.57 -6.96 5.48
N LYS A 120 1.66 -7.25 4.53
CA LYS A 120 1.51 -8.60 3.96
C LYS A 120 0.70 -8.62 2.67
N VAL A 121 1.28 -9.21 1.62
CA VAL A 121 0.53 -9.66 0.43
C VAL A 121 -0.29 -10.92 0.79
N VAL A 122 -1.60 -10.88 0.55
CA VAL A 122 -2.54 -11.97 0.85
C VAL A 122 -2.73 -12.90 -0.34
N SER A 123 -2.89 -12.34 -1.54
CA SER A 123 -3.07 -13.13 -2.75
C SER A 123 -2.43 -12.47 -3.96
N VAL A 124 -2.11 -13.29 -4.96
CA VAL A 124 -1.63 -12.85 -6.26
C VAL A 124 -2.40 -13.64 -7.31
N ARG A 125 -3.33 -12.96 -7.97
CA ARG A 125 -4.10 -13.52 -9.08
C ARG A 125 -3.40 -13.23 -10.40
N VAL A 126 -3.34 -14.24 -11.25
CA VAL A 126 -2.82 -14.16 -12.62
C VAL A 126 -3.98 -14.32 -13.58
N ILE A 127 -4.07 -13.42 -14.55
CA ILE A 127 -5.06 -13.41 -15.61
C ILE A 127 -4.30 -13.36 -16.93
N ILE A 128 -4.50 -14.36 -17.77
CA ILE A 128 -3.91 -14.47 -19.10
C ILE A 128 -5.02 -14.15 -20.10
N GLN A 129 -4.81 -13.12 -20.90
CA GLN A 129 -5.70 -12.74 -22.00
C GLN A 129 -4.99 -12.96 -23.33
N ASN A 130 -5.74 -13.45 -24.31
CA ASN A 130 -5.27 -13.55 -25.69
C ASN A 130 -5.05 -12.15 -26.29
N ALA A 131 -4.36 -12.07 -27.42
CA ALA A 131 -4.13 -10.81 -28.15
C ALA A 131 -5.42 -10.02 -28.47
N ASP A 132 -6.55 -10.69 -28.67
CA ASP A 132 -7.86 -10.09 -28.91
C ASP A 132 -8.56 -9.56 -27.64
N GLY A 133 -7.97 -9.79 -26.47
CA GLY A 133 -8.51 -9.41 -25.16
C GLY A 133 -9.48 -10.41 -24.55
N SER A 134 -9.73 -11.55 -25.20
CA SER A 134 -10.50 -12.65 -24.60
C SER A 134 -9.73 -13.28 -23.45
N LEU A 135 -10.44 -13.68 -22.40
CA LEU A 135 -9.86 -14.40 -21.28
C LEU A 135 -9.44 -15.80 -21.74
N PHE A 136 -8.14 -16.10 -21.64
CA PHE A 136 -7.62 -17.44 -21.88
C PHE A 136 -7.68 -18.27 -20.61
N GLU A 137 -7.05 -17.78 -19.54
CA GLU A 137 -6.92 -18.50 -18.27
C GLU A 137 -6.80 -17.50 -17.11
N GLU A 138 -7.28 -17.88 -15.94
CA GLU A 138 -7.02 -17.14 -14.70
C GLU A 138 -6.91 -18.08 -13.50
N GLY A 139 -6.15 -17.66 -12.50
CA GLY A 139 -6.06 -18.39 -11.23
C GLY A 139 -5.16 -17.71 -10.21
N GLU A 140 -5.06 -18.32 -9.04
CA GLU A 140 -4.23 -17.82 -7.93
C GLU A 140 -2.82 -18.42 -8.01
N ALA A 141 -1.82 -17.58 -7.82
CA ALA A 141 -0.43 -18.01 -7.65
C ALA A 141 -0.22 -18.54 -6.23
N VAL A 142 0.69 -19.50 -6.08
CA VAL A 142 1.07 -20.08 -4.80
C VAL A 142 2.37 -19.45 -4.31
N LEU A 143 2.37 -18.93 -3.08
CA LEU A 143 3.58 -18.41 -2.47
C LEU A 143 4.57 -19.54 -2.18
N GLN A 144 5.77 -19.46 -2.77
CA GLN A 144 6.87 -20.37 -2.56
C GLN A 144 8.13 -19.58 -2.17
N GLY A 145 8.50 -19.63 -0.88
CA GLY A 145 9.57 -18.80 -0.35
C GLY A 145 9.17 -17.32 -0.33
N ILE A 146 9.75 -16.52 -1.23
CA ILE A 146 9.47 -15.08 -1.38
C ILE A 146 8.78 -14.73 -2.70
N ASP A 147 8.59 -15.72 -3.58
CA ASP A 147 8.02 -15.53 -4.91
C ASP A 147 6.67 -16.23 -5.01
N TRP A 148 5.75 -15.62 -5.75
CA TRP A 148 4.45 -16.18 -6.08
C TRP A 148 4.55 -16.90 -7.42
N ILE A 149 4.26 -18.20 -7.43
CA ILE A 149 4.38 -19.05 -8.61
C ILE A 149 2.99 -19.42 -9.10
N TYR A 150 2.68 -18.99 -10.31
CA TYR A 150 1.51 -19.45 -11.04
C TYR A 150 1.91 -20.57 -11.99
N THR A 151 1.10 -21.63 -12.05
CA THR A 151 1.30 -22.76 -12.97
C THR A 151 0.14 -22.80 -13.95
N ALA A 152 0.44 -22.67 -15.24
CA ALA A 152 -0.55 -22.73 -16.30
C ALA A 152 -1.22 -24.10 -16.32
N THR A 153 -2.53 -24.13 -16.54
CA THR A 153 -3.35 -25.34 -16.51
C THR A 153 -3.81 -25.74 -17.91
N ALA A 154 -3.85 -24.80 -18.85
CA ALA A 154 -4.22 -25.03 -20.23
C ALA A 154 -3.03 -24.86 -21.19
N GLN A 155 -3.10 -25.54 -22.32
CA GLN A 155 -2.19 -25.31 -23.43
C GLN A 155 -2.65 -24.10 -24.23
N ASN A 156 -1.81 -23.06 -24.32
CA ASN A 156 -1.99 -21.93 -25.21
C ASN A 156 -1.05 -22.04 -26.43
N PRO A 157 -1.55 -22.37 -27.62
CA PRO A 157 -0.71 -22.53 -28.81
C PRO A 157 -0.23 -21.21 -29.42
N ASP A 158 -0.86 -20.08 -29.12
CA ASP A 158 -0.49 -18.76 -29.65
C ASP A 158 -0.30 -17.77 -28.49
N LEU A 159 0.93 -17.29 -28.33
CA LEU A 159 1.32 -16.39 -27.24
C LEU A 159 1.55 -14.96 -27.71
N SER A 160 1.62 -14.73 -29.02
CA SER A 160 2.07 -13.44 -29.52
C SER A 160 0.99 -12.39 -29.33
N GLY A 161 1.30 -11.35 -28.54
CA GLY A 161 0.35 -10.30 -28.19
C GLY A 161 -0.51 -10.59 -26.96
N ASP A 162 -0.33 -11.76 -26.32
CA ASP A 162 -1.02 -12.09 -25.07
C ASP A 162 -0.65 -11.13 -23.95
N LYS A 163 -1.58 -10.93 -23.03
CA LYS A 163 -1.41 -10.08 -21.86
C LYS A 163 -1.48 -10.91 -20.60
N ILE A 164 -0.41 -10.88 -19.83
CA ILE A 164 -0.36 -11.42 -18.47
C ILE A 164 -0.63 -10.26 -17.51
N ILE A 165 -1.82 -10.26 -16.93
CA ILE A 165 -2.26 -9.27 -15.95
C ILE A 165 -2.15 -9.90 -14.57
N ILE A 166 -1.41 -9.23 -13.69
CA ILE A 166 -1.14 -9.66 -12.32
C ILE A 166 -1.88 -8.71 -11.38
N GLN A 167 -2.67 -9.27 -10.46
CA GLN A 167 -3.35 -8.53 -9.41
C GLN A 167 -2.86 -9.02 -8.04
N ALA A 168 -2.12 -8.18 -7.32
CA ALA A 168 -1.69 -8.47 -5.96
C ALA A 168 -2.62 -7.77 -4.97
N SER A 169 -3.04 -8.48 -3.91
CA SER A 169 -3.91 -7.95 -2.86
C SER A 169 -3.28 -8.05 -1.46
N ASP A 170 -3.67 -7.14 -0.56
CA ASP A 170 -3.26 -7.14 0.86
C ASP A 170 -4.46 -7.45 1.79
N ILE A 171 -4.23 -7.38 3.10
CA ILE A 171 -5.25 -7.68 4.12
C ILE A 171 -6.40 -6.63 4.11
N PRO A 172 -6.12 -5.33 3.95
CA PRO A 172 -7.15 -4.31 3.72
C PRO A 172 -7.89 -4.43 2.38
N ALA A 173 -7.56 -5.40 1.54
CA ALA A 173 -8.10 -5.61 0.20
C ALA A 173 -7.80 -4.46 -0.79
N ASN A 174 -6.69 -3.74 -0.60
CA ASN A 174 -6.12 -2.95 -1.68
C ASN A 174 -5.64 -3.91 -2.78
N VAL A 175 -5.75 -3.47 -4.03
CA VAL A 175 -5.30 -4.23 -5.19
C VAL A 175 -4.37 -3.37 -6.02
N THR A 176 -3.24 -3.95 -6.41
CA THR A 176 -2.32 -3.38 -7.40
C THR A 176 -2.27 -4.28 -8.62
N GLU A 177 -2.40 -3.66 -9.79
CA GLU A 177 -2.39 -4.36 -11.07
C GLU A 177 -1.15 -4.01 -11.88
N LYS A 178 -0.58 -5.01 -12.58
CA LYS A 178 0.50 -4.81 -13.54
C LYS A 178 0.31 -5.76 -14.72
N THR A 179 0.48 -5.24 -15.94
CA THR A 179 0.33 -6.02 -17.18
C THR A 179 1.69 -6.19 -17.87
N GLU A 180 1.99 -7.40 -18.29
CA GLU A 180 3.12 -7.75 -19.16
C GLU A 180 2.58 -8.27 -20.49
N ILE A 181 3.12 -7.80 -21.61
CA ILE A 181 2.70 -8.23 -22.96
C ILE A 181 3.73 -9.21 -23.51
N LEU A 182 3.28 -10.39 -23.92
CA LEU A 182 4.12 -11.40 -24.57
C LEU A 182 4.37 -11.00 -26.03
N LYS A 183 5.62 -11.20 -26.46
CA LYS A 183 6.07 -10.90 -27.83
C LYS A 183 6.18 -12.19 -28.65
#